data_AF-A0A2E0YPZ0-F1
#
_entry.id   AF-A0A2E0YPZ0-F1
#
_cell.length_a   1.000
_cell.length_b   1.000
_cell.length_c   1.000
_cell.angle_alpha   90.00
_cell.angle_beta   90.00
_cell.angle_gamma   90.00
#
_symmetry.space_group_name_H-M   'P 1'
#
loop_
_entity.id
_entity.type
_entity.pdbx_description
1 polymer ?
#
loop_
_entity_poly.entity_id
_entity_poly.type
_entity_poly.pdbx_seq_one_letter_code
_entity_poly.pdbx_strand_id
1 'polypeptide(L)'
;MAIKRISSFDVVKKSLIVSVLQNKPKIFLYHLLANNIETTFPNKLNFYRFFTSMLKCAYKTSKGKLHLRIENPAWEDEGYKHYCFYDNYHKYSRIDVKIKELNGKLYFDMLPF
;
A
#
# COMPACT_ATOMS: atom_id res chain seq x y z
N MET A 1 27.00 -15.89 1.18
CA MET A 1 25.55 -15.60 1.12
C MET A 1 25.30 -14.39 2.02
N ALA A 2 25.07 -13.20 1.47
CA ALA A 2 24.88 -12.00 2.29
C ALA A 2 23.49 -12.01 2.92
N ILE A 3 23.40 -11.98 4.24
CA ILE A 3 22.14 -11.77 4.97
C ILE A 3 21.71 -10.33 4.68
N LYS A 4 20.75 -10.15 3.77
CA LYS A 4 20.18 -8.83 3.47
C LYS A 4 19.46 -8.34 4.73
N ARG A 5 20.04 -7.38 5.46
CA ARG A 5 19.36 -6.72 6.59
C ARG A 5 18.04 -6.16 6.06
N ILE A 6 16.93 -6.61 6.66
CA ILE A 6 15.60 -6.09 6.36
C ILE A 6 15.57 -4.64 6.86
N SER A 7 15.33 -3.67 5.98
CA SER A 7 15.21 -2.27 6.38
C SER A 7 13.90 -2.04 7.15
N SER A 8 13.83 -1.01 7.97
CA SER A 8 12.58 -0.63 8.64
C SER A 8 11.44 -0.37 7.65
N PHE A 9 11.75 0.15 6.46
CA PHE A 9 10.76 0.37 5.39
C PHE A 9 10.27 -0.91 4.73
N ASP A 10 11.12 -1.94 4.62
CA ASP A 10 10.68 -3.25 4.15
C ASP A 10 9.64 -3.86 5.10
N VAL A 11 9.80 -3.66 6.42
CA VAL A 11 8.81 -4.09 7.42
C VAL A 11 7.49 -3.35 7.23
N VAL A 12 7.54 -2.03 7.03
CA VAL A 12 6.34 -1.20 6.82
C VAL A 12 5.59 -1.64 5.54
N LYS A 13 6.30 -1.77 4.41
CA LYS A 13 5.71 -2.25 3.14
C LYS A 13 5.14 -3.66 3.29
N LYS A 14 5.86 -4.58 3.94
CA LYS A 14 5.36 -5.93 4.20
C LYS A 14 4.10 -5.90 5.05
N SER A 15 4.02 -5.03 6.05
CA SER A 15 2.82 -4.88 6.88
C SER A 15 1.63 -4.34 6.08
N LEU A 16 1.85 -3.40 5.15
CA LEU A 16 0.82 -2.96 4.20
C LEU A 16 0.34 -4.14 3.35
N ILE A 17 1.27 -4.86 2.70
CA ILE A 17 0.93 -6.01 1.84
C ILE A 17 0.12 -7.05 2.62
N VAL A 18 0.58 -7.42 3.82
CA VAL A 18 -0.14 -8.38 4.68
C VAL A 18 -1.50 -7.86 5.10
N SER A 19 -1.61 -6.57 5.44
CA SER A 19 -2.88 -5.97 5.83
C SER A 19 -3.91 -6.00 4.70
N VAL A 20 -3.48 -5.78 3.46
CA VAL A 20 -4.34 -5.90 2.29
C VAL A 20 -4.70 -7.36 2.04
N LEU A 21 -3.71 -8.25 1.85
CA LEU A 21 -3.94 -9.64 1.45
C LEU A 21 -4.74 -10.46 2.47
N GLN A 22 -4.71 -10.07 3.75
CA GLN A 22 -5.45 -10.73 4.82
C GLN A 22 -6.74 -10.00 5.21
N ASN A 23 -7.09 -8.89 4.56
CA ASN A 23 -8.19 -8.01 4.95
C ASN A 23 -8.11 -7.59 6.44
N LYS A 24 -6.91 -7.24 6.91
CA LYS A 24 -6.61 -6.88 8.31
C LYS A 24 -5.89 -5.55 8.36
N PRO A 25 -6.60 -4.41 8.13
CA PRO A 25 -5.99 -3.09 8.05
C PRO A 25 -5.21 -2.71 9.32
N LYS A 26 -5.63 -3.21 10.50
CA LYS A 26 -4.99 -2.95 11.78
C LYS A 26 -3.50 -3.34 11.83
N ILE A 27 -3.06 -4.32 11.03
CA ILE A 27 -1.65 -4.75 10.95
C ILE A 27 -0.74 -3.61 10.48
N PHE A 28 -1.27 -2.74 9.62
CA PHE A 28 -0.52 -1.63 9.04
C PHE A 28 -0.59 -0.35 9.89
N LEU A 29 -1.64 -0.17 10.70
CA LEU A 29 -1.85 1.04 11.49
C LEU A 29 -0.65 1.40 12.38
N TYR A 30 -0.08 0.42 13.08
CA TYR A 30 1.05 0.65 13.97
C TYR A 30 2.26 1.24 13.22
N HIS A 31 2.58 0.67 12.05
CA HIS A 31 3.70 1.13 11.24
C HIS A 31 3.41 2.47 10.56
N LEU A 32 2.18 2.70 10.12
CA LEU A 32 1.76 3.96 9.50
C LEU A 32 1.99 5.16 10.42
N LEU A 33 1.79 4.99 11.73
CA LEU A 33 1.93 6.08 12.71
C LEU A 33 3.38 6.45 13.03
N ALA A 34 4.38 5.70 12.55
CA ALA A 34 5.79 6.02 12.78
C ALA A 34 6.23 7.36 12.15
N ASN A 35 7.19 8.05 12.76
CA ASN A 35 7.58 9.43 12.40
C ASN A 35 8.19 9.58 11.01
N ASN A 36 8.84 8.54 10.49
CA ASN A 36 9.46 8.51 9.17
C ASN A 36 8.48 8.08 8.06
N ILE A 37 7.20 7.94 8.38
CA ILE A 37 6.14 7.65 7.43
C ILE A 37 5.34 8.92 7.19
N GLU A 38 4.99 9.20 5.94
CA GLU A 38 4.18 10.34 5.54
C GLU A 38 3.08 9.88 4.59
N THR A 39 2.03 10.69 4.47
CA THR A 39 0.93 10.46 3.54
C THR A 39 0.60 11.74 2.80
N THR A 40 0.10 11.65 1.58
CA THR A 40 -0.45 12.80 0.82
C THR A 40 -1.73 13.37 1.44
N PHE A 41 -2.36 12.63 2.35
CA PHE A 41 -3.56 13.06 3.06
C PHE A 41 -3.22 14.07 4.17
N PRO A 42 -4.18 14.94 4.59
CA PRO A 42 -3.95 15.94 5.62
C PRO A 42 -3.41 15.39 6.96
N ASN A 43 -3.71 14.12 7.26
CA ASN A 43 -3.08 13.38 8.34
C ASN A 43 -3.15 11.86 8.09
N LYS A 44 -2.32 11.11 8.81
CA LYS A 44 -2.18 9.65 8.71
C LYS A 44 -3.47 8.89 9.07
N LEU A 45 -4.29 9.42 9.99
CA LEU A 45 -5.55 8.79 10.36
C LEU A 45 -6.61 8.92 9.26
N ASN A 46 -6.63 10.03 8.53
CA ASN A 46 -7.50 10.22 7.37
C ASN A 46 -7.11 9.24 6.25
N PHE A 47 -5.82 9.11 5.95
CA PHE A 47 -5.32 8.08 5.04
C PHE A 47 -5.74 6.68 5.50
N TYR A 48 -5.56 6.34 6.77
CA TYR A 48 -5.93 5.02 7.30
C TYR A 48 -7.44 4.73 7.19
N ARG A 49 -8.29 5.72 7.46
CA ARG A 49 -9.75 5.60 7.31
C ARG A 49 -10.12 5.37 5.85
N PHE A 50 -9.52 6.14 4.95
CA PHE A 50 -9.71 5.98 3.52
C PHE A 50 -9.26 4.60 3.04
N PHE A 51 -8.04 4.20 3.37
CA PHE A 51 -7.49 2.87 3.12
C PHE A 51 -8.42 1.75 3.60
N THR A 52 -8.94 1.85 4.82
CA THR A 52 -9.86 0.84 5.38
C THR A 52 -11.17 0.77 4.59
N SER A 53 -11.71 1.92 4.17
CA SER A 53 -12.91 1.98 3.33
C SER A 53 -12.68 1.34 1.96
N MET A 54 -11.55 1.68 1.33
CA MET A 54 -11.12 1.13 0.04
C MET A 54 -10.91 -0.38 0.11
N LEU A 55 -10.25 -0.86 1.16
CA LEU A 55 -10.04 -2.28 1.40
C LEU A 55 -11.36 -3.04 1.56
N LYS A 56 -12.31 -2.49 2.31
CA LYS A 56 -13.65 -3.07 2.47
C LYS A 56 -14.39 -3.13 1.12
N CYS A 57 -14.31 -2.08 0.32
CA CYS A 57 -14.91 -2.04 -1.02
C CYS A 57 -14.27 -3.07 -1.95
N ALA A 58 -12.93 -3.14 -1.97
CA ALA A 58 -12.17 -4.08 -2.76
C ALA A 58 -12.58 -5.52 -2.43
N TYR A 59 -12.61 -5.90 -1.15
CA TYR A 59 -13.01 -7.26 -0.76
C TYR A 59 -14.48 -7.58 -1.06
N LYS A 60 -15.39 -6.60 -0.98
CA LYS A 60 -16.81 -6.80 -1.33
C LYS A 60 -17.01 -7.05 -2.82
N THR A 61 -16.15 -6.47 -3.66
CA THR A 61 -16.31 -6.44 -5.12
C THR A 61 -15.35 -7.37 -5.86
N SER A 62 -14.31 -7.87 -5.20
CA SER A 62 -13.35 -8.80 -5.79
C SER A 62 -13.89 -10.21 -5.87
N LYS A 63 -13.48 -10.94 -6.89
CA LYS A 63 -13.78 -12.35 -7.08
C LYS A 63 -12.52 -13.16 -6.77
N GLY A 64 -12.55 -13.92 -5.68
CA GLY A 64 -11.39 -14.72 -5.23
C GLY A 64 -10.38 -13.91 -4.41
N LYS A 65 -9.16 -14.44 -4.31
CA LYS A 65 -8.09 -13.85 -3.49
C LYS A 65 -7.37 -12.74 -4.24
N LEU A 66 -7.01 -11.68 -3.50
CA LEU A 66 -6.13 -10.64 -4.02
C LEU A 66 -4.69 -11.15 -4.13
N HIS A 67 -3.95 -10.62 -5.10
CA HIS A 67 -2.52 -10.82 -5.28
C HIS A 67 -1.85 -9.49 -5.66
N LEU A 68 -0.60 -9.31 -5.22
CA LEU A 68 0.17 -8.08 -5.47
C LEU A 68 0.90 -8.15 -6.81
N ARG A 69 0.92 -7.03 -7.52
CA ARG A 69 1.88 -6.71 -8.57
C ARG A 69 2.47 -5.34 -8.26
N ILE A 70 3.79 -5.23 -8.26
CA ILE A 70 4.46 -3.95 -8.09
C ILE A 70 4.75 -3.42 -9.49
N GLU A 71 4.16 -2.27 -9.81
CA GLU A 71 4.21 -1.67 -11.14
C GLU A 71 4.93 -0.33 -11.07
N ASN A 72 5.68 -0.03 -12.14
CA ASN A 72 6.30 1.26 -12.38
C ASN A 72 5.85 1.73 -13.77
N PRO A 73 4.63 2.29 -13.87
CA PRO A 73 4.09 2.70 -15.16
C PRO A 73 4.93 3.84 -15.76
N ALA A 74 5.06 3.89 -17.08
CA ALA A 74 5.90 4.87 -17.77
C ALA A 74 5.44 6.33 -17.58
N TRP A 75 4.17 6.54 -17.21
CA TRP A 75 3.61 7.86 -16.91
C TRP A 75 3.89 8.33 -15.47
N GLU A 76 4.41 7.48 -14.59
CA GLU A 76 4.73 7.83 -13.20
C GLU A 76 6.12 8.48 -13.16
N ASP A 77 6.13 9.81 -13.09
CA ASP A 77 7.31 10.68 -13.11
C ASP A 77 7.71 11.20 -11.73
N GLU A 78 6.81 11.10 -10.75
CA GLU A 78 7.08 11.49 -9.36
C GLU A 78 7.91 10.44 -8.61
N GLY A 79 8.18 9.29 -9.22
CA GLY A 79 9.04 8.24 -8.66
C GLY A 79 8.35 7.36 -7.61
N TYR A 80 7.01 7.30 -7.63
CA TYR A 80 6.29 6.29 -6.86
C TYR A 80 6.42 4.90 -7.51
N LYS A 81 6.35 3.87 -6.67
CA LYS A 81 6.07 2.50 -7.08
C LYS A 81 4.62 2.19 -6.74
N HIS A 82 3.91 1.56 -7.67
CA HIS A 82 2.49 1.23 -7.51
C HIS A 82 2.36 -0.18 -6.96
N TYR A 83 1.79 -0.31 -5.76
CA TYR A 83 1.48 -1.59 -5.15
C TYR A 83 0.04 -1.95 -5.51
N CYS A 84 -0.12 -2.51 -6.70
CA CYS A 84 -1.41 -2.85 -7.27
C CYS A 84 -1.86 -4.24 -6.82
N PHE A 85 -3.01 -4.32 -6.17
CA PHE A 85 -3.62 -5.57 -5.74
C PHE A 85 -4.75 -5.95 -6.69
N TYR A 86 -4.59 -7.07 -7.39
CA TYR A 86 -5.56 -7.58 -8.36
C TYR A 86 -6.28 -8.79 -7.81
N ASP A 87 -7.47 -9.06 -8.32
CA ASP A 87 -8.02 -10.41 -8.28
C ASP A 87 -7.80 -11.10 -9.64
N ASN A 88 -8.29 -12.32 -9.79
CA ASN A 88 -8.08 -13.09 -11.03
C ASN A 88 -9.05 -12.73 -12.17
N TYR A 89 -9.96 -11.78 -11.95
CA TYR A 89 -11.09 -11.56 -12.86
C TYR A 89 -11.10 -10.15 -13.45
N HIS A 90 -10.72 -9.14 -12.68
CA HIS A 90 -10.73 -7.75 -13.12
C HIS A 90 -9.43 -7.40 -13.83
N LYS A 91 -9.57 -6.65 -14.93
CA LYS A 91 -8.45 -6.10 -15.69
C LYS A 91 -7.64 -5.08 -14.89
N TYR A 92 -8.32 -4.29 -14.06
CA TYR A 92 -7.74 -3.21 -13.27
C TYR A 92 -7.55 -3.63 -11.82
N SER A 93 -6.60 -2.99 -11.15
CA SER A 93 -6.31 -3.24 -9.74
C SER A 93 -7.56 -2.95 -8.89
N ARG A 94 -7.75 -3.76 -7.87
CA ARG A 94 -8.80 -3.61 -6.86
C ARG A 94 -8.36 -2.69 -5.75
N ILE A 95 -7.06 -2.44 -5.60
CA ILE A 95 -6.44 -1.44 -4.73
C ILE A 95 -5.13 -1.03 -5.40
N ASP A 96 -4.84 0.25 -5.47
CA ASP A 96 -3.50 0.78 -5.78
C ASP A 96 -3.04 1.65 -4.62
N VAL A 97 -1.87 1.33 -4.07
CA VAL A 97 -1.17 2.18 -3.09
C VAL A 97 0.16 2.58 -3.69
N LYS A 98 0.35 3.88 -3.87
CA LYS A 98 1.61 4.43 -4.35
C LYS A 98 2.57 4.57 -3.17
N ILE A 99 3.81 4.12 -3.35
CA ILE A 99 4.85 4.17 -2.32
C ILE A 99 6.13 4.78 -2.88
N LYS A 100 6.66 5.81 -2.20
CA LYS A 100 7.91 6.47 -2.54
C LYS A 100 8.85 6.56 -1.34
N GLU A 101 10.11 6.21 -1.55
CA GLU A 101 11.18 6.45 -0.57
C GLU A 101 11.94 7.70 -0.97
N LEU A 102 12.02 8.68 -0.07
CA LEU A 102 12.74 9.92 -0.32
C LEU A 102 13.25 10.49 1.01
N ASN A 103 14.52 10.90 1.05
CA ASN A 103 15.14 11.59 2.19
C ASN A 103 14.92 10.91 3.55
N GLY A 104 15.05 9.57 3.60
CA GLY A 104 14.86 8.81 4.83
C GLY A 104 13.41 8.76 5.33
N LYS A 105 12.44 9.09 4.47
CA LYS A 105 11.00 8.97 4.70
C LYS A 105 10.35 8.04 3.68
N LEU A 106 9.25 7.41 4.08
CA LEU A 106 8.40 6.58 3.23
C LEU A 106 7.04 7.25 3.09
N TYR A 107 6.70 7.59 1.85
CA TYR A 107 5.47 8.29 1.50
C TYR A 107 4.45 7.31 0.94
N PHE A 108 3.21 7.43 1.41
CA PHE A 108 2.06 6.70 0.90
C PHE A 108 1.05 7.63 0.26
N ASP A 109 0.55 7.22 -0.90
CA ASP A 109 -0.60 7.86 -1.54
C ASP A 109 -1.59 6.79 -2.02
N MET A 110 -2.85 7.19 -2.15
CA MET A 110 -3.94 6.33 -2.57
C MET A 110 -5.02 7.18 -3.22
N LEU A 111 -5.36 6.86 -4.45
CA LEU A 111 -6.44 7.52 -5.18
C LEU A 111 -7.75 6.75 -5.01
N PRO A 112 -8.91 7.43 -5.02
CA PRO A 112 -10.20 6.77 -5.14
C PRO A 112 -10.32 6.05 -6.49
N PHE A 113 -11.12 4.98 -6.50
CA PHE A 113 -11.44 4.20 -7.70
C PHE A 113 -12.18 5.03 -8.74
#